data_AF-A0A9E2I7F5-F1
#
_entry.id   AF-A0A9E2I7F5-F1
#
_cell.length_a   1.000
_cell.length_b   1.000
_cell.length_c   1.000
_cell.angle_alpha   90.00
_cell.angle_beta   90.00
_cell.angle_gamma   90.00
#
_symmetry.space_group_name_H-M   'P 1'
#
loop_
_entity.id
_entity.type
_entity.pdbx_description
1 polymer ?
#
loop_
_entity_poly.entity_id
_entity_poly.type
_entity_poly.pdbx_seq_one_letter_code
_entity_poly.pdbx_strand_id
1 'polypeptide(L)'
;MRCISCGKVSEGTSNICTSCGVPFPEKTIEEQAAEATPGVNKLLKKKQHLVRMLVIVFIVGMGIYNSVDDSAIDKNNEALLSLDSGNAATAIVQLEEAADEAVTKKNKINFLKNLAYAYDLEGRTEEAVAIFQKALLLTDDGDFEYYLIAGEIATLEKNIDEAVIQLEKALKLKPKDDQVNNSLSLIYLDLEEIAPQYENYVKALEYAKKAYEYDEEKSETSKQNLAIAYYFNDELEEVITLLLSTNITQHPYMGYWLGSAYAGVGDDVNAKRVLIEAIDAGMEFPQEVYDYLAEE
;
A
#
# COMPACT_ATOMS: atom_id res chain seq x y z
N MET A 1 -18.41 9.27 -31.02
CA MET A 1 -17.23 9.99 -30.47
C MET A 1 -17.39 11.49 -30.65
N ARG A 2 -17.05 12.33 -29.66
CA ARG A 2 -17.11 13.80 -29.81
C ARG A 2 -15.78 14.29 -30.37
N CYS A 3 -15.81 14.96 -31.52
CA CYS A 3 -14.60 15.43 -32.18
C CYS A 3 -13.97 16.60 -31.42
N ILE A 4 -12.69 16.49 -31.07
CA ILE A 4 -11.97 17.51 -30.31
C ILE A 4 -11.73 18.77 -31.18
N SER A 5 -11.62 18.60 -32.50
CA SER A 5 -11.40 19.70 -33.44
C SER A 5 -12.65 20.54 -33.70
N CYS A 6 -13.85 19.93 -33.78
CA CYS A 6 -15.08 20.65 -34.14
C CYS A 6 -16.21 20.58 -33.10
N GLY A 7 -16.03 19.84 -32.01
CA GLY A 7 -16.98 19.71 -30.89
C GLY A 7 -18.26 18.91 -31.20
N LYS A 8 -18.46 18.45 -32.43
CA LYS A 8 -19.65 17.69 -32.87
C LYS A 8 -19.52 16.19 -32.55
N VAL A 9 -20.65 15.58 -32.24
CA VAL A 9 -20.76 14.13 -32.01
C VAL A 9 -20.85 13.43 -33.36
N SER A 10 -19.93 12.52 -33.63
CA SER A 10 -19.97 11.64 -34.81
C SER A 10 -20.67 10.34 -34.42
N GLU A 11 -21.72 10.00 -35.17
CA GLU A 11 -22.42 8.71 -35.10
C GLU A 11 -21.80 7.74 -36.11
N GLY A 12 -21.51 6.51 -35.67
CA GLY A 12 -20.91 5.45 -36.49
C GLY A 12 -19.50 5.02 -36.07
N THR A 13 -19.01 3.93 -36.68
CA THR A 13 -17.71 3.29 -36.44
C THR A 13 -16.57 3.86 -37.30
N SER A 14 -16.76 5.06 -37.87
CA SER A 14 -15.76 5.70 -38.73
C SER A 14 -14.64 6.31 -37.88
N ASN A 15 -13.39 6.03 -38.25
CA ASN A 15 -12.19 6.64 -37.64
C ASN A 15 -11.98 8.11 -38.06
N ILE A 16 -12.90 8.69 -38.82
CA ILE A 16 -12.84 10.06 -39.31
C ILE A 16 -14.13 10.78 -38.89
N CYS A 17 -14.00 12.01 -38.39
CA CYS A 17 -15.16 12.81 -38.05
C CYS A 17 -15.97 13.15 -39.30
N THR A 18 -17.22 12.71 -39.37
CA THR A 18 -18.13 12.95 -40.51
C THR A 18 -18.49 14.43 -40.70
N SER A 19 -18.25 15.28 -39.69
CA SER A 19 -18.54 16.71 -39.74
C SER A 19 -17.39 17.59 -40.23
N CYS A 20 -16.13 17.23 -39.95
CA CYS A 20 -14.98 18.07 -40.30
C CYS A 20 -13.87 17.33 -41.06
N GLY A 21 -13.98 16.02 -41.28
CA GLY A 21 -13.01 15.23 -42.02
C GLY A 21 -11.68 14.98 -41.31
N VAL A 22 -11.54 15.41 -40.04
CA VAL A 22 -10.34 15.18 -39.25
C VAL A 22 -10.37 13.76 -38.66
N PRO A 23 -9.28 12.97 -38.79
CA PRO A 23 -9.16 11.68 -38.12
C PRO A 23 -9.28 11.83 -36.61
N PHE A 24 -9.91 10.86 -35.94
CA PHE A 24 -9.77 10.77 -34.49
C PHE A 24 -8.31 10.39 -34.16
N PRO A 25 -7.73 10.88 -33.05
CA PRO A 25 -6.41 10.43 -32.60
C PRO A 25 -6.41 8.90 -32.53
N GLU A 26 -5.43 8.26 -33.17
CA GLU A 26 -5.20 6.83 -32.92
C GLU A 26 -4.86 6.70 -31.44
N LYS A 27 -5.59 5.83 -30.73
CA LYS A 27 -5.28 5.52 -29.32
C LYS A 27 -3.80 5.16 -29.23
N THR A 28 -3.08 5.77 -28.31
CA THR A 28 -1.66 5.46 -28.12
C THR A 28 -1.51 3.97 -27.78
N ILE A 29 -0.32 3.39 -28.01
CA ILE A 29 -0.04 2.00 -27.61
C ILE A 29 -0.31 1.81 -26.09
N GLU A 30 -0.12 2.86 -25.28
CA GLU A 30 -0.46 2.88 -23.85
C GLU A 30 -1.99 2.85 -23.60
N GLU A 31 -2.80 3.60 -24.36
CA GLU A 31 -4.27 3.55 -24.28
C GLU A 31 -4.85 2.23 -24.82
N GLN A 32 -4.18 1.61 -25.80
CA GLN A 32 -4.54 0.28 -26.30
C GLN A 32 -4.12 -0.82 -25.32
N ALA A 33 -3.01 -0.65 -24.59
CA ALA A 33 -2.62 -1.54 -23.49
C ALA A 33 -3.60 -1.46 -22.30
N ALA A 34 -4.12 -0.26 -22.01
CA ALA A 34 -5.14 -0.07 -20.96
C ALA A 34 -6.48 -0.76 -21.29
N GLU A 35 -6.85 -0.87 -22.57
CA GLU A 35 -8.04 -1.60 -23.03
C GLU A 35 -7.77 -3.09 -23.35
N ALA A 36 -6.50 -3.50 -23.41
CA ALA A 36 -6.05 -4.86 -23.67
C ALA A 36 -5.54 -5.53 -22.39
N THR A 37 -6.32 -5.46 -21.31
CA THR A 37 -6.18 -6.35 -20.14
C THR A 37 -7.15 -7.54 -20.28
N PRO A 38 -6.80 -8.61 -21.04
CA PRO A 38 -7.53 -9.86 -20.98
C PRO A 38 -7.18 -10.56 -19.66
N GLY A 39 -7.87 -10.22 -18.58
CA GLY A 39 -7.66 -10.89 -17.30
C GLY A 39 -8.14 -10.15 -16.06
N VAL A 40 -9.24 -9.38 -16.10
CA VAL A 40 -9.83 -8.89 -14.84
C VAL A 40 -10.28 -10.12 -14.04
N ASN A 41 -9.47 -10.42 -13.02
CA ASN A 41 -9.59 -11.55 -12.12
C ASN A 41 -11.03 -11.69 -11.60
N LYS A 42 -11.53 -12.93 -11.54
CA LYS A 42 -12.94 -13.27 -11.27
C LYS A 42 -13.45 -12.68 -9.94
N LEU A 43 -12.53 -12.43 -9.00
CA LEU A 43 -12.77 -11.97 -7.63
C LEU A 43 -12.80 -10.43 -7.44
N LEU A 44 -12.26 -9.63 -8.38
CA LEU A 44 -12.15 -8.17 -8.23
C LEU A 44 -13.03 -7.44 -9.25
N LYS A 45 -14.30 -7.20 -8.88
CA LYS A 45 -15.23 -6.37 -9.67
C LYS A 45 -15.60 -5.02 -9.03
N LYS A 46 -15.29 -4.76 -7.75
CA LYS A 46 -15.57 -3.47 -7.09
C LYS A 46 -14.47 -3.09 -6.08
N LYS A 47 -13.81 -1.96 -6.36
CA LYS A 47 -12.61 -1.43 -5.67
C LYS A 47 -12.85 -0.71 -4.33
N GLN A 48 -14.10 -0.52 -3.87
CA GLN A 48 -14.41 0.65 -3.02
C GLN A 48 -14.29 0.49 -1.48
N HIS A 49 -14.20 -0.72 -0.92
CA HIS A 49 -14.23 -0.90 0.55
C HIS A 49 -13.20 -1.86 1.13
N LEU A 50 -12.47 -2.57 0.28
CA LEU A 50 -11.62 -3.69 0.67
C LEU A 50 -10.24 -3.29 1.14
N VAL A 51 -9.76 -2.17 0.63
CA VAL A 51 -8.32 -2.02 0.51
C VAL A 51 -7.67 -1.46 1.77
N ARG A 52 -8.46 -0.79 2.62
CA ARG A 52 -8.03 -0.44 3.99
C ARG A 52 -7.72 -1.65 4.86
N MET A 53 -8.44 -2.77 4.73
CA MET A 53 -8.15 -3.98 5.49
C MET A 53 -7.03 -4.82 4.87
N LEU A 54 -6.81 -4.75 3.56
CA LEU A 54 -5.86 -5.61 2.85
C LEU A 54 -4.45 -5.02 2.73
N VAL A 55 -4.26 -3.79 3.22
CA VAL A 55 -3.00 -3.06 3.22
C VAL A 55 -2.65 -2.76 4.66
N ILE A 56 -2.02 -3.73 5.33
CA ILE A 56 -1.39 -3.44 6.60
C ILE A 56 -0.06 -2.77 6.29
N VAL A 57 0.02 -1.46 6.52
CA VAL A 57 1.25 -0.68 6.41
C VAL A 57 2.04 -0.84 7.70
N PHE A 58 2.72 -1.98 7.88
CA PHE A 58 3.75 -2.07 8.93
C PHE A 58 5.08 -1.56 8.40
N ILE A 59 5.29 -0.26 8.57
CA ILE A 59 6.58 0.36 8.35
C ILE A 59 7.36 0.33 9.66
N VAL A 60 8.35 -0.55 9.78
CA VAL A 60 9.40 -0.38 10.79
C VAL A 60 10.74 -0.81 10.20
N GLY A 61 11.59 0.18 9.92
CA GLY A 61 13.03 -0.06 9.82
C GLY A 61 13.57 -0.36 11.22
N MET A 62 13.87 -1.61 11.51
CA MET A 62 14.48 -2.04 12.78
C MET A 62 15.94 -1.55 12.84
N GLY A 63 16.14 -0.34 13.39
CA GLY A 63 17.46 0.18 13.70
C GLY A 63 17.85 -0.09 15.14
N ILE A 64 18.53 -1.20 15.43
CA ILE A 64 19.09 -1.48 16.77
C ILE A 64 20.26 -0.54 17.07
N TYR A 65 20.11 0.47 17.93
CA TYR A 65 21.25 1.26 18.45
C TYR A 65 21.09 1.84 19.88
N ASN A 66 22.00 1.38 20.76
CA ASN A 66 22.65 1.98 21.96
C ASN A 66 21.89 2.25 23.29
N SER A 67 22.64 1.97 24.38
CA SER A 67 22.28 1.64 25.77
C SER A 67 21.62 2.69 26.68
N VAL A 68 20.98 3.74 26.13
CA VAL A 68 20.32 4.79 26.96
C VAL A 68 18.81 4.63 26.99
N ASP A 69 18.23 4.08 25.92
CA ASP A 69 16.79 3.93 25.74
C ASP A 69 16.32 2.46 25.85
N ASP A 70 17.14 1.55 26.39
CA ASP A 70 16.90 0.08 26.32
C ASP A 70 15.46 -0.32 26.70
N SER A 71 14.93 0.21 27.81
CA SER A 71 13.55 -0.09 28.24
C SER A 71 12.48 0.47 27.29
N ALA A 72 12.70 1.64 26.70
CA ALA A 72 11.75 2.26 25.76
C ALA A 72 11.81 1.58 24.38
N ILE A 73 13.00 1.15 23.97
CA ILE A 73 13.22 0.36 22.75
C ILE A 73 12.55 -1.01 22.89
N ASP A 74 12.79 -1.72 24.00
CA ASP A 74 12.17 -3.02 24.25
C ASP A 74 10.65 -2.91 24.21
N LYS A 75 10.10 -1.88 24.88
CA LYS A 75 8.65 -1.61 24.87
C LYS A 75 8.12 -1.29 23.47
N ASN A 76 8.81 -0.46 22.69
CA ASN A 76 8.44 -0.20 21.30
C ASN A 76 8.43 -1.50 20.50
N ASN A 77 9.44 -2.35 20.65
CA ASN A 77 9.54 -3.61 19.91
C ASN A 77 8.43 -4.60 20.32
N GLU A 78 8.13 -4.71 21.62
CA GLU A 78 6.99 -5.49 22.11
C GLU A 78 5.65 -4.97 21.57
N ALA A 79 5.52 -3.66 21.44
CA ALA A 79 4.34 -3.04 20.87
C ALA A 79 4.16 -3.40 19.40
N LEU A 80 5.25 -3.38 18.62
CA LEU A 80 5.24 -3.78 17.21
C LEU A 80 4.85 -5.26 17.04
N LEU A 81 5.34 -6.15 17.91
CA LEU A 81 4.91 -7.55 17.93
C LEU A 81 3.42 -7.72 18.29
N SER A 82 2.91 -6.89 19.21
CA SER A 82 1.50 -6.88 19.60
C SER A 82 0.62 -6.40 18.44
N LEU A 83 1.10 -5.42 17.70
CA LEU A 83 0.51 -4.89 16.47
C LEU A 83 0.43 -5.97 15.37
N ASP A 84 1.51 -6.70 15.13
CA ASP A 84 1.55 -7.85 14.21
C ASP A 84 0.58 -8.95 14.62
N SER A 85 0.38 -9.14 15.93
CA SER A 85 -0.56 -10.12 16.47
C SER A 85 -2.02 -9.64 16.46
N GLY A 86 -2.31 -8.48 15.85
CA GLY A 86 -3.65 -7.90 15.76
C GLY A 86 -4.15 -7.24 17.04
N ASN A 87 -3.28 -7.02 18.04
CA ASN A 87 -3.63 -6.34 19.29
C ASN A 87 -3.18 -4.87 19.28
N ALA A 88 -3.76 -4.11 18.35
CA ALA A 88 -3.43 -2.70 18.14
C ALA A 88 -3.71 -1.83 19.39
N ALA A 89 -4.75 -2.14 20.17
CA ALA A 89 -5.08 -1.38 21.38
C ALA A 89 -3.97 -1.47 22.44
N THR A 90 -3.42 -2.66 22.71
CA THR A 90 -2.27 -2.81 23.62
C THR A 90 -1.03 -2.14 23.05
N ALA A 91 -0.78 -2.33 21.75
CA ALA A 91 0.40 -1.75 21.11
C ALA A 91 0.40 -0.21 21.13
N ILE A 92 -0.75 0.44 20.90
CA ILE A 92 -0.89 1.89 20.98
C ILE A 92 -0.46 2.40 22.36
N VAL A 93 -0.92 1.75 23.44
CA VAL A 93 -0.53 2.13 24.81
C VAL A 93 0.97 1.96 25.02
N GLN A 94 1.55 0.85 24.56
CA GLN A 94 2.99 0.60 24.69
C GLN A 94 3.83 1.58 23.86
N LEU A 95 3.39 1.96 22.67
CA LEU A 95 4.05 2.95 21.81
C LEU A 95 3.97 4.35 22.41
N GLU A 96 2.86 4.72 23.04
CA GLU A 96 2.73 5.96 23.82
C GLU A 96 3.74 6.00 24.95
N GLU A 97 3.78 4.95 25.77
CA GLU A 97 4.74 4.83 26.87
C GLU A 97 6.20 4.87 26.36
N ALA A 98 6.52 4.20 25.27
CA ALA A 98 7.85 4.21 24.67
C ALA A 98 8.24 5.64 24.21
N ALA A 99 7.33 6.35 23.53
CA ALA A 99 7.55 7.72 23.08
C ALA A 99 7.72 8.72 24.25
N ASP A 100 7.03 8.49 25.36
CA ASP A 100 7.16 9.29 26.58
C ASP A 100 8.48 9.02 27.32
N GLU A 101 8.92 7.76 27.37
CA GLU A 101 10.17 7.33 28.02
C GLU A 101 11.43 7.62 27.19
N ALA A 102 11.30 7.86 25.87
CA ALA A 102 12.42 8.11 24.98
C ALA A 102 13.27 9.32 25.42
N VAL A 103 14.55 9.05 25.68
CA VAL A 103 15.55 10.05 26.08
C VAL A 103 16.11 10.78 24.86
N THR A 104 16.32 10.07 23.74
CA THR A 104 16.91 10.68 22.53
C THR A 104 15.84 11.24 21.59
N LYS A 105 16.13 12.41 20.99
CA LYS A 105 15.30 13.06 19.95
C LYS A 105 14.98 12.07 18.81
N LYS A 106 15.98 11.30 18.37
CA LYS A 106 15.85 10.30 17.30
C LYS A 106 14.86 9.19 17.67
N ASN A 107 15.01 8.55 18.83
CA ASN A 107 14.12 7.48 19.23
C ASN A 107 12.70 8.00 19.48
N LYS A 108 12.56 9.19 20.07
CA LYS A 108 11.26 9.82 20.25
C LYS A 108 10.52 10.06 18.93
N ILE A 109 11.21 10.54 17.89
CA ILE A 109 10.63 10.68 16.54
C ILE A 109 10.17 9.31 16.01
N ASN A 110 11.02 8.29 16.10
CA ASN A 110 10.70 6.96 15.60
C ASN A 110 9.50 6.33 16.31
N PHE A 111 9.44 6.42 17.65
CA PHE A 111 8.32 5.87 18.41
C PHE A 111 7.02 6.63 18.16
N LEU A 112 7.08 7.96 18.00
CA LEU A 112 5.92 8.74 17.57
C LEU A 112 5.47 8.36 16.16
N LYS A 113 6.37 8.10 15.20
CA LYS A 113 6.01 7.59 13.88
C LYS A 113 5.27 6.25 13.98
N ASN A 114 5.82 5.30 14.74
CA ASN A 114 5.21 3.99 14.95
C ASN A 114 3.81 4.12 15.59
N LEU A 115 3.67 5.00 16.59
CA LEU A 115 2.38 5.30 17.22
C LEU A 115 1.38 5.88 16.22
N ALA A 116 1.82 6.80 15.35
CA ALA A 116 0.95 7.38 14.33
C ALA A 116 0.48 6.33 13.31
N TYR A 117 1.37 5.44 12.86
CA TYR A 117 0.98 4.32 11.99
C TYR A 117 -0.01 3.36 12.69
N ALA A 118 0.20 3.08 13.97
CA ALA A 118 -0.73 2.26 14.76
C ALA A 118 -2.13 2.90 14.84
N TYR A 119 -2.20 4.22 15.02
CA TYR A 119 -3.47 4.95 14.97
C TYR A 119 -4.12 4.89 13.59
N ASP A 120 -3.35 5.08 12.52
CA ASP A 120 -3.88 5.04 11.16
C ASP A 120 -4.43 3.65 10.79
N LEU A 121 -3.73 2.59 11.19
CA LEU A 121 -4.16 1.20 11.01
C LEU A 121 -5.53 0.93 11.65
N GLU A 122 -5.82 1.54 12.80
CA GLU A 122 -7.11 1.45 13.49
C GLU A 122 -8.18 2.41 12.89
N GLY A 123 -7.88 3.09 11.79
CA GLY A 123 -8.75 4.07 11.16
C GLY A 123 -8.87 5.38 11.95
N ARG A 124 -8.02 5.60 12.95
CA ARG A 124 -7.98 6.79 13.81
C ARG A 124 -7.09 7.87 13.19
N THR A 125 -7.45 8.26 11.96
CA THR A 125 -6.63 9.15 11.10
C THR A 125 -6.37 10.52 11.72
N GLU A 126 -7.34 11.11 12.43
CA GLU A 126 -7.14 12.42 13.09
C GLU A 126 -6.08 12.34 14.20
N GLU A 127 -6.06 11.24 14.95
CA GLU A 127 -5.06 10.99 15.99
C GLU A 127 -3.70 10.68 15.38
N ALA A 128 -3.65 9.90 14.30
CA ALA A 128 -2.42 9.64 13.55
C ALA A 128 -1.75 10.95 13.08
N VAL A 129 -2.52 11.84 12.44
CA VAL A 129 -2.03 13.16 12.00
C VAL A 129 -1.52 13.97 13.19
N ALA A 130 -2.23 14.00 14.32
CA ALA A 130 -1.80 14.73 15.50
C ALA A 130 -0.48 14.19 16.09
N ILE A 131 -0.27 12.87 16.07
CA ILE A 131 0.99 12.26 16.52
C ILE A 131 2.13 12.53 15.54
N PHE A 132 1.90 12.43 14.23
CA PHE A 132 2.91 12.82 13.24
C PHE A 132 3.30 14.29 13.36
N GLN A 133 2.35 15.19 13.62
CA GLN A 133 2.65 16.60 13.88
C GLN A 133 3.56 16.78 15.10
N LYS A 134 3.38 16.00 16.18
CA LYS A 134 4.32 15.99 17.32
C LYS A 134 5.71 15.52 16.91
N ALA A 135 5.81 14.47 16.07
CA ALA A 135 7.09 13.97 15.57
C ALA A 135 7.78 15.02 14.68
N LEU A 136 7.03 15.69 13.79
CA LEU A 136 7.52 16.72 12.89
C LEU A 136 8.11 17.92 13.64
N LEU A 137 7.49 18.34 14.76
CA LEU A 137 8.03 19.41 15.62
C LEU A 137 9.39 19.07 16.25
N LEU A 138 9.74 17.79 16.29
CA LEU A 138 11.05 17.31 16.72
C LEU A 138 12.00 17.11 15.55
N THR A 139 11.69 17.50 14.32
CA THR A 139 12.63 17.41 13.19
C THR A 139 13.25 18.77 12.90
N ASP A 140 14.41 18.77 12.24
CA ASP A 140 15.04 20.00 11.76
C ASP A 140 14.66 20.19 10.27
N ASP A 141 14.45 21.44 9.85
CA ASP A 141 14.04 21.74 8.47
C ASP A 141 15.10 21.28 7.47
N GLY A 142 14.67 20.55 6.44
CA GLY A 142 15.54 19.95 5.44
C GLY A 142 16.14 18.59 5.79
N ASP A 143 15.89 18.06 6.99
CA ASP A 143 16.28 16.69 7.33
C ASP A 143 15.38 15.65 6.66
N PHE A 144 15.91 14.44 6.52
CA PHE A 144 15.18 13.30 5.96
C PHE A 144 13.85 13.04 6.67
N GLU A 145 13.85 12.99 8.01
CA GLU A 145 12.62 12.70 8.77
C GLU A 145 11.57 13.81 8.64
N TYR A 146 11.98 15.07 8.46
CA TYR A 146 11.05 16.17 8.21
C TYR A 146 10.24 15.89 6.94
N TYR A 147 10.93 15.57 5.84
CA TYR A 147 10.28 15.33 4.55
C TYR A 147 9.45 14.06 4.52
N LEU A 148 9.92 12.99 5.16
CA LEU A 148 9.15 11.77 5.29
C LEU A 148 7.86 12.01 6.09
N ILE A 149 7.94 12.58 7.29
CA ILE A 149 6.76 12.81 8.14
C ILE A 149 5.80 13.81 7.50
N ALA A 150 6.30 14.88 6.86
CA ALA A 150 5.46 15.82 6.13
C ALA A 150 4.71 15.13 4.97
N GLY A 151 5.36 14.18 4.29
CA GLY A 151 4.74 13.35 3.26
C GLY A 151 3.62 12.48 3.82
N GLU A 152 3.85 11.79 4.94
CA GLU A 152 2.85 10.95 5.61
C GLU A 152 1.63 11.77 6.09
N ILE A 153 1.86 12.92 6.72
CA ILE A 153 0.77 13.83 7.10
C ILE A 153 -0.06 14.24 5.88
N ALA A 154 0.60 14.63 4.78
CA ALA A 154 -0.09 15.05 3.57
C ALA A 154 -0.90 13.89 2.94
N THR A 155 -0.41 12.65 3.00
CA THR A 155 -1.15 11.46 2.57
C THR A 155 -2.43 11.29 3.39
N LEU A 156 -2.34 11.33 4.72
CA LEU A 156 -3.48 11.18 5.61
C LEU A 156 -4.50 12.32 5.47
N GLU A 157 -4.03 13.54 5.21
CA GLU A 157 -4.87 14.71 4.91
C GLU A 157 -5.42 14.70 3.47
N LYS A 158 -5.11 13.66 2.68
CA LYS A 158 -5.52 13.48 1.27
C LYS A 158 -4.97 14.56 0.33
N ASN A 159 -3.92 15.25 0.73
CA ASN A 159 -3.18 16.20 -0.11
C ASN A 159 -2.06 15.49 -0.86
N ILE A 160 -2.42 14.64 -1.81
CA ILE A 160 -1.50 13.71 -2.48
C ILE A 160 -0.42 14.44 -3.29
N ASP A 161 -0.73 15.60 -3.88
CA ASP A 161 0.26 16.44 -4.57
C ASP A 161 1.43 16.79 -3.65
N GLU A 162 1.13 17.26 -2.44
CA GLU A 162 2.14 17.63 -1.45
C GLU A 162 2.86 16.39 -0.91
N ALA A 163 2.14 15.29 -0.68
CA ALA A 163 2.72 14.04 -0.22
C ALA A 163 3.83 13.54 -1.15
N VAL A 164 3.56 13.49 -2.47
CA VAL A 164 4.55 13.10 -3.47
C VAL A 164 5.75 14.05 -3.47
N ILE A 165 5.52 15.37 -3.42
CA ILE A 165 6.60 16.36 -3.38
C ILE A 165 7.53 16.14 -2.18
N GLN A 166 6.97 15.92 -0.99
CA GLN A 166 7.76 15.75 0.23
C GLN A 166 8.47 14.39 0.25
N LEU A 167 7.83 13.30 -0.15
CA LEU A 167 8.46 11.99 -0.27
C LEU A 167 9.58 11.98 -1.31
N GLU A 168 9.45 12.69 -2.43
CA GLU A 168 10.54 12.86 -3.40
C GLU A 168 11.74 13.64 -2.84
N LYS A 169 11.51 14.60 -1.94
CA LYS A 169 12.61 15.28 -1.22
C LYS A 169 13.28 14.35 -0.22
N ALA A 170 12.52 13.52 0.50
CA ALA A 170 13.07 12.50 1.38
C ALA A 170 13.95 11.52 0.60
N LEU A 171 13.49 11.05 -0.57
CA LEU A 171 14.23 10.13 -1.44
C LEU A 171 15.51 10.77 -2.01
N LYS A 172 15.54 12.09 -2.25
CA LYS A 172 16.78 12.79 -2.65
C LYS A 172 17.86 12.73 -1.56
N LEU A 173 17.46 12.74 -0.29
CA LEU A 173 18.39 12.65 0.84
C LEU A 173 18.81 11.22 1.12
N LYS A 174 17.88 10.26 1.02
CA LYS A 174 18.14 8.83 1.14
C LYS A 174 17.52 8.05 -0.04
N PRO A 175 18.29 7.84 -1.13
CA PRO A 175 17.75 7.22 -2.35
C PRO A 175 17.33 5.74 -2.24
N LYS A 176 17.74 5.09 -1.15
CA LYS A 176 17.49 3.65 -0.90
C LYS A 176 16.64 3.42 0.35
N ASP A 177 15.83 4.39 0.73
CA ASP A 177 14.96 4.26 1.89
C ASP A 177 13.72 3.47 1.51
N ASP A 178 13.58 2.28 2.06
CA ASP A 178 12.48 1.34 1.82
C ASP A 178 11.13 1.92 2.23
N GLN A 179 11.07 2.62 3.38
CA GLN A 179 9.87 3.30 3.87
C GLN A 179 9.35 4.34 2.87
N VAL A 180 10.20 5.23 2.36
CA VAL A 180 9.77 6.23 1.36
C VAL A 180 9.30 5.58 0.05
N ASN A 181 10.01 4.54 -0.41
CA ASN A 181 9.59 3.81 -1.61
C ASN A 181 8.22 3.13 -1.38
N ASN A 182 7.99 2.57 -0.19
CA ASN A 182 6.72 1.95 0.15
C ASN A 182 5.56 2.98 0.14
N SER A 183 5.73 4.13 0.78
CA SER A 183 4.69 5.18 0.81
C SER A 183 4.36 5.68 -0.60
N LEU A 184 5.38 5.87 -1.46
CA LEU A 184 5.15 6.21 -2.88
C LEU A 184 4.42 5.11 -3.64
N SER A 185 4.79 3.83 -3.43
CA SER A 185 4.10 2.69 -4.04
C SER A 185 2.60 2.71 -3.72
N LEU A 186 2.24 2.88 -2.45
CA LEU A 186 0.85 2.91 -2.00
C LEU A 186 0.07 4.08 -2.60
N ILE A 187 0.69 5.27 -2.70
CA ILE A 187 0.09 6.43 -3.37
C ILE A 187 -0.22 6.10 -4.84
N TYR A 188 0.71 5.49 -5.58
CA TYR A 188 0.51 5.17 -6.99
C TYR A 188 -0.42 3.97 -7.22
N LEU A 189 -0.64 3.12 -6.22
CA LEU A 189 -1.70 2.12 -6.28
C LEU A 189 -3.09 2.74 -6.11
N ASP A 190 -3.20 3.87 -5.40
CA ASP A 190 -4.45 4.58 -5.06
C ASP A 190 -5.60 3.64 -4.65
N LEU A 191 -5.25 2.72 -3.76
CA LEU A 191 -6.11 1.64 -3.33
C LEU A 191 -7.43 2.08 -2.67
N GLU A 192 -7.44 3.29 -2.10
CA GLU A 192 -8.63 3.88 -1.49
C GLU A 192 -9.43 4.79 -2.43
N GLU A 193 -9.05 4.88 -3.71
CA GLU A 193 -9.62 5.82 -4.68
C GLU A 193 -9.60 7.28 -4.18
N ILE A 194 -8.60 7.65 -3.37
CA ILE A 194 -8.48 8.99 -2.77
C ILE A 194 -8.08 9.99 -3.84
N ALA A 195 -7.17 9.59 -4.72
CA ALA A 195 -6.67 10.45 -5.78
C ALA A 195 -6.44 9.65 -7.07
N PRO A 196 -7.52 9.27 -7.79
CA PRO A 196 -7.43 8.42 -8.98
C PRO A 196 -6.55 8.97 -10.10
N GLN A 197 -6.29 10.28 -10.10
CA GLN A 197 -5.36 10.92 -11.02
C GLN A 197 -3.89 10.49 -10.81
N TYR A 198 -3.56 9.96 -9.63
CA TYR A 198 -2.25 9.41 -9.30
C TYR A 198 -2.16 7.90 -9.55
N GLU A 199 -3.26 7.21 -9.87
CA GLU A 199 -3.24 5.77 -10.15
C GLU A 199 -2.28 5.47 -11.30
N ASN A 200 -1.22 4.71 -10.99
CA ASN A 200 -0.21 4.28 -11.94
C ASN A 200 0.45 2.99 -11.45
N TYR A 201 -0.10 1.84 -11.86
CA TYR A 201 0.34 0.54 -11.38
C TYR A 201 1.79 0.21 -11.75
N VAL A 202 2.27 0.64 -12.93
CA VAL A 202 3.66 0.42 -13.33
C VAL A 202 4.62 1.15 -12.39
N LYS A 203 4.31 2.42 -12.06
CA LYS A 203 5.11 3.22 -11.14
C LYS A 203 5.02 2.67 -9.71
N ALA A 204 3.84 2.25 -9.27
CA ALA A 204 3.66 1.56 -8.00
C ALA A 204 4.57 0.33 -7.89
N LEU A 205 4.57 -0.54 -8.91
CA LEU A 205 5.41 -1.74 -8.91
C LEU A 205 6.91 -1.42 -8.90
N GLU A 206 7.35 -0.37 -9.60
CA GLU A 206 8.74 0.08 -9.54
C GLU A 206 9.15 0.45 -8.11
N TYR A 207 8.32 1.22 -7.41
CA TYR A 207 8.57 1.60 -6.03
C TYR A 207 8.44 0.43 -5.06
N ALA A 208 7.47 -0.46 -5.24
CA ALA A 208 7.32 -1.66 -4.41
C ALA A 208 8.53 -2.60 -4.54
N LYS A 209 9.06 -2.78 -5.76
CA LYS A 209 10.29 -3.56 -6.00
C LYS A 209 11.48 -2.94 -5.27
N LYS A 210 11.64 -1.61 -5.33
CA LYS A 210 12.69 -0.88 -4.59
C LYS A 210 12.52 -1.00 -3.08
N ALA A 211 11.30 -0.84 -2.57
CA ALA A 211 11.01 -0.99 -1.15
C ALA A 211 11.40 -2.39 -0.67
N TYR A 212 10.94 -3.45 -1.36
CA TYR A 212 11.30 -4.82 -1.04
C TYR A 212 12.79 -5.10 -1.22
N GLU A 213 13.47 -4.52 -2.23
CA GLU A 213 14.91 -4.68 -2.43
C GLU A 213 15.73 -4.04 -1.31
N TYR A 214 15.34 -2.85 -0.86
CA TYR A 214 16.07 -2.05 0.13
C TYR A 214 15.73 -2.37 1.59
N ASP A 215 14.60 -3.03 1.83
CA ASP A 215 14.29 -3.63 3.12
C ASP A 215 15.31 -4.74 3.44
N GLU A 216 16.15 -4.50 4.45
CA GLU A 216 17.21 -5.44 4.86
C GLU A 216 16.64 -6.72 5.48
N GLU A 217 15.48 -6.64 6.13
CA GLU A 217 14.83 -7.74 6.85
C GLU A 217 13.88 -8.55 5.97
N LYS A 218 13.52 -7.99 4.80
CA LYS A 218 12.49 -8.55 3.90
C LYS A 218 11.20 -8.80 4.68
N SER A 219 10.74 -7.75 5.36
CA SER A 219 9.53 -7.77 6.16
C SER A 219 8.34 -8.34 5.37
N GLU A 220 7.45 -9.02 6.09
CA GLU A 220 6.22 -9.53 5.50
C GLU A 220 5.37 -8.38 4.90
N THR A 221 5.47 -7.16 5.43
CA THR A 221 4.86 -5.96 4.85
C THR A 221 5.39 -5.63 3.47
N SER A 222 6.71 -5.48 3.32
CA SER A 222 7.28 -5.09 2.02
C SER A 222 7.02 -6.18 0.98
N LYS A 223 7.03 -7.45 1.41
CA LYS A 223 6.64 -8.61 0.61
C LYS A 223 5.17 -8.53 0.17
N GLN A 224 4.25 -8.23 1.08
CA GLN A 224 2.83 -8.07 0.78
C GLN A 224 2.59 -6.91 -0.19
N ASN A 225 3.18 -5.74 0.07
CA ASN A 225 3.00 -4.56 -0.79
C ASN A 225 3.55 -4.79 -2.20
N LEU A 226 4.66 -5.53 -2.33
CA LEU A 226 5.15 -5.99 -3.62
C LEU A 226 4.18 -6.97 -4.29
N ALA A 227 3.62 -7.93 -3.55
CA ALA A 227 2.61 -8.85 -4.08
C ALA A 227 1.35 -8.12 -4.58
N ILE A 228 0.88 -7.11 -3.84
CA ILE A 228 -0.23 -6.25 -4.25
C ILE A 228 0.12 -5.53 -5.55
N ALA A 229 1.31 -4.93 -5.63
CA ALA A 229 1.73 -4.24 -6.83
C ALA A 229 1.86 -5.18 -8.04
N TYR A 230 2.38 -6.39 -7.87
CA TYR A 230 2.37 -7.41 -8.92
C TYR A 230 0.94 -7.76 -9.36
N TYR A 231 0.03 -7.95 -8.39
CA TYR A 231 -1.37 -8.27 -8.66
C TYR A 231 -2.05 -7.20 -9.53
N PHE A 232 -1.90 -5.92 -9.20
CA PHE A 232 -2.50 -4.82 -9.96
C PHE A 232 -1.82 -4.58 -11.33
N ASN A 233 -0.63 -5.13 -11.56
CA ASN A 233 0.03 -5.16 -12.87
C ASN A 233 -0.26 -6.44 -13.66
N ASP A 234 -1.19 -7.29 -13.21
CA ASP A 234 -1.53 -8.58 -13.83
C ASP A 234 -0.34 -9.56 -13.90
N GLU A 235 0.66 -9.39 -13.03
CA GLU A 235 1.83 -10.28 -12.88
C GLU A 235 1.51 -11.40 -11.87
N LEU A 236 0.43 -12.16 -12.10
CA LEU A 236 -0.13 -13.10 -11.11
C LEU A 236 0.81 -14.26 -10.72
N GLU A 237 1.63 -14.74 -11.64
CA GLU A 237 2.63 -15.78 -11.38
C GLU A 237 3.73 -15.30 -10.41
N GLU A 238 4.06 -14.01 -10.44
CA GLU A 238 5.02 -13.39 -9.51
C GLU A 238 4.39 -13.26 -8.12
N VAL A 239 3.09 -12.96 -8.03
CA VAL A 239 2.34 -12.98 -6.75
C VAL A 239 2.42 -14.38 -6.12
N ILE A 240 2.12 -15.41 -6.92
CA ILE A 240 2.15 -16.81 -6.46
C ILE A 240 3.56 -17.16 -5.99
N THR A 241 4.57 -16.89 -6.82
CA THR A 241 5.97 -17.20 -6.52
C THR A 241 6.44 -16.52 -5.23
N LEU A 242 6.10 -15.23 -5.06
CA LEU A 242 6.49 -14.45 -3.90
C LEU A 242 5.83 -14.94 -2.61
N LEU A 243 4.54 -15.31 -2.67
CA LEU A 243 3.75 -15.65 -1.49
C LEU A 243 3.65 -17.17 -1.21
N LEU A 244 4.18 -18.03 -2.09
CA LEU A 244 4.03 -19.49 -2.02
C LEU A 244 4.43 -20.09 -0.66
N SER A 245 5.47 -19.54 -0.02
CA SER A 245 6.00 -20.03 1.25
C SER A 245 5.43 -19.32 2.48
N THR A 246 4.49 -18.39 2.31
CA THR A 246 3.93 -17.63 3.44
C THR A 246 3.08 -18.54 4.33
N ASN A 247 3.26 -18.42 5.64
CA ASN A 247 2.38 -19.07 6.61
C ASN A 247 1.06 -18.30 6.69
N ILE A 248 0.04 -18.77 5.97
CA ILE A 248 -1.26 -18.09 5.88
C ILE A 248 -1.95 -17.99 7.23
N THR A 249 -1.77 -18.96 8.13
CA THR A 249 -2.36 -18.86 9.48
C THR A 249 -1.77 -17.70 10.29
N GLN A 250 -0.50 -17.35 10.08
CA GLN A 250 0.15 -16.21 10.75
C GLN A 250 -0.05 -14.88 10.00
N HIS A 251 -0.13 -14.92 8.67
CA HIS A 251 -0.30 -13.73 7.82
C HIS A 251 -1.50 -13.89 6.88
N PRO A 252 -2.73 -13.96 7.43
CA PRO A 252 -3.88 -14.41 6.65
C PRO A 252 -4.33 -13.41 5.58
N TYR A 253 -3.94 -12.13 5.70
CA TYR A 253 -4.11 -11.11 4.65
C TYR A 253 -3.41 -11.48 3.34
N MET A 254 -2.23 -12.11 3.41
CA MET A 254 -1.53 -12.56 2.20
C MET A 254 -2.26 -13.72 1.51
N GLY A 255 -3.07 -14.47 2.25
CA GLY A 255 -3.91 -15.53 1.69
C GLY A 255 -4.96 -14.99 0.71
N TYR A 256 -5.46 -13.77 0.92
CA TYR A 256 -6.33 -13.11 -0.06
C TYR A 256 -5.62 -12.92 -1.40
N TRP A 257 -4.43 -12.33 -1.38
CA TRP A 257 -3.67 -12.00 -2.59
C TRP A 257 -3.18 -13.25 -3.31
N LEU A 258 -2.66 -14.24 -2.56
CA LEU A 258 -2.24 -15.52 -3.11
C LEU A 258 -3.42 -16.31 -3.69
N GLY A 259 -4.52 -16.42 -2.94
CA GLY A 259 -5.72 -17.11 -3.39
C GLY A 259 -6.35 -16.45 -4.62
N SER A 260 -6.38 -15.12 -4.65
CA SER A 260 -6.85 -14.36 -5.81
C SER A 260 -5.94 -14.55 -7.02
N ALA A 261 -4.61 -14.58 -6.83
CA ALA A 261 -3.68 -14.84 -7.92
C ALA A 261 -3.87 -16.25 -8.50
N TYR A 262 -4.02 -17.28 -7.66
CA TYR A 262 -4.36 -18.64 -8.10
C TYR A 262 -5.66 -18.69 -8.91
N ALA A 263 -6.72 -18.01 -8.44
CA ALA A 263 -7.99 -17.93 -9.16
C ALA A 263 -7.82 -17.27 -10.54
N GLY A 264 -6.99 -16.23 -10.62
CA GLY A 264 -6.73 -15.51 -11.86
C GLY A 264 -5.96 -16.33 -12.90
N VAL A 265 -5.05 -17.22 -12.47
CA VAL A 265 -4.36 -18.17 -13.37
C VAL A 265 -5.17 -19.45 -13.65
N GLY A 266 -6.37 -19.58 -13.06
CA GLY A 266 -7.27 -20.73 -13.24
C GLY A 266 -6.93 -21.96 -12.39
N ASP A 267 -6.13 -21.81 -11.35
CA ASP A 267 -5.86 -22.86 -10.36
C ASP A 267 -6.87 -22.79 -9.21
N ASP A 268 -8.11 -23.19 -9.50
CA ASP A 268 -9.22 -23.12 -8.55
C ASP A 268 -8.99 -23.96 -7.29
N VAL A 269 -8.21 -25.04 -7.39
CA VAL A 269 -7.92 -25.94 -6.26
C VAL A 269 -7.07 -25.21 -5.22
N ASN A 270 -5.97 -24.58 -5.64
CA ASN A 270 -5.12 -23.84 -4.72
C ASN A 270 -5.77 -22.53 -4.27
N ALA A 271 -6.51 -21.86 -5.16
CA ALA A 271 -7.27 -20.66 -4.81
C ALA A 271 -8.22 -20.92 -3.63
N LYS A 272 -9.12 -21.90 -3.77
CA LYS A 272 -10.09 -22.24 -2.72
C LYS A 272 -9.39 -22.67 -1.43
N ARG A 273 -8.35 -23.49 -1.52
CA ARG A 273 -7.57 -23.96 -0.36
C ARG A 273 -7.00 -22.79 0.45
N VAL A 274 -6.29 -21.86 -0.20
CA VAL A 274 -5.63 -20.73 0.47
C VAL A 274 -6.65 -19.74 1.04
N LEU A 275 -7.73 -19.45 0.30
CA LEU A 275 -8.78 -18.54 0.77
C LEU A 275 -9.50 -19.11 2.00
N ILE A 276 -9.80 -20.42 2.02
CA ILE A 276 -10.39 -21.09 3.19
C ILE A 276 -9.41 -21.04 4.38
N GLU A 277 -8.13 -21.31 4.15
CA GLU A 277 -7.10 -21.26 5.20
C GLU A 277 -7.01 -19.86 5.85
N ALA A 278 -7.11 -18.79 5.06
CA ALA A 278 -7.15 -17.43 5.57
C ALA A 278 -8.44 -17.12 6.35
N ILE A 279 -9.61 -17.58 5.86
CA ILE A 279 -10.89 -17.44 6.58
C ILE A 279 -10.86 -18.17 7.92
N ASP A 280 -10.33 -19.39 7.96
CA ASP A 280 -10.20 -20.19 9.18
C ASP A 280 -9.25 -19.53 10.19
N ALA A 281 -8.29 -18.73 9.72
CA ALA A 281 -7.41 -17.89 10.53
C ALA A 281 -8.09 -16.57 11.00
N GLY A 282 -9.38 -16.39 10.74
CA GLY A 282 -10.18 -15.27 11.24
C GLY A 282 -10.29 -14.09 10.28
N MET A 283 -9.84 -14.22 9.03
CA MET A 283 -10.03 -13.17 8.02
C MET A 283 -11.46 -13.11 7.52
N GLU A 284 -12.01 -11.91 7.50
CA GLU A 284 -13.25 -11.61 6.79
C GLU A 284 -12.92 -11.08 5.39
N PHE A 285 -13.57 -11.66 4.38
CA PHE A 285 -13.41 -11.27 2.99
C PHE A 285 -14.69 -10.69 2.41
N PRO A 286 -14.63 -10.08 1.21
CA PRO A 286 -15.82 -9.67 0.48
C PRO A 286 -16.75 -10.83 0.19
N GLN A 287 -18.03 -10.51 0.00
CA GLN A 287 -19.03 -11.50 -0.40
C GLN A 287 -18.63 -12.23 -1.68
N GLU A 288 -17.97 -11.55 -2.62
CA GLU A 288 -17.47 -12.12 -3.88
C GLU A 288 -16.51 -13.30 -3.67
N VAL A 289 -15.73 -13.29 -2.58
CA VAL A 289 -14.84 -14.42 -2.23
C VAL A 289 -15.67 -15.61 -1.77
N TYR A 290 -16.65 -15.40 -0.89
CA TYR A 290 -17.54 -16.46 -0.44
C TYR A 290 -18.39 -17.03 -1.58
N ASP A 291 -18.84 -16.17 -2.50
CA ASP A 291 -19.58 -16.57 -3.69
C ASP A 291 -18.70 -17.47 -4.58
N TYR A 292 -17.44 -17.09 -4.83
CA TYR A 292 -16.47 -17.90 -5.57
C TYR A 292 -16.19 -19.26 -4.90
N LEU A 293 -16.07 -19.29 -3.57
CA LEU A 293 -15.88 -20.53 -2.82
C LEU A 293 -17.09 -21.48 -2.93
N ALA A 294 -18.30 -20.94 -3.13
CA ALA A 294 -19.53 -21.70 -3.27
C ALA A 294 -19.80 -22.22 -4.69
N GLU A 295 -19.04 -21.79 -5.70
CA GLU A 295 -19.14 -22.33 -7.06
C GLU A 295 -18.67 -23.80 -7.10
N GLU A 296 -19.44 -24.69 -7.74
CA GLU A 296 -19.09 -26.12 -7.91
C GLU A 296 -17.95 -26.35 -8.90
#